data_AF-A0A183DRX5-F1
#
_entry.id   AF-A0A183DRX5-F1
#
_cell.length_a   1.000
_cell.length_b   1.000
_cell.length_c   1.000
_cell.angle_alpha   90.00
_cell.angle_beta   90.00
_cell.angle_gamma   90.00
#
_symmetry.space_group_name_H-M   'P 1'
#
loop_
_entity.id
_entity.type
_entity.pdbx_description
1 polymer ?
#
loop_
_entity_poly.entity_id
_entity_poly.type
_entity_poly.pdbx_seq_one_letter_code
_entity_poly.pdbx_strand_id
1 'polypeptide(L)'
;MAHDENASASDAEDYMSDMYTAIDIRPGIVTTHTQTRRLKIESKQVENMERLRNRPKISEMEKKMRDDGLAKPVEADSKGFLLLSKMGYKPGMSLGVEKEGRSEGIKEPIALELKSNRSGLGHDTEEDERRKKRMRIYQAAVSARAKAHEALIDDFSERKRWAVHLKQLSTDLQKSRKVCQELDARLSEITDYLRSTHCYCIWCGAQYDSEEELENSCPGKTRISHAGVDEDN
;
A
#
# COMPACT_ATOMS: atom_id res chain seq x y z
N MET A 1 -16.89 -10.43 50.58
CA MET A 1 -17.31 -9.38 49.64
C MET A 1 -16.74 -8.06 50.10
N ALA A 2 -15.55 -7.73 49.60
CA ALA A 2 -14.95 -6.40 49.58
C ALA A 2 -13.72 -6.55 48.67
N HIS A 3 -13.94 -6.28 47.38
CA HIS A 3 -12.87 -6.10 46.41
C HIS A 3 -12.31 -4.70 46.67
N ASP A 4 -11.03 -4.60 47.01
CA ASP A 4 -10.29 -3.35 46.93
C ASP A 4 -9.28 -3.52 45.79
N GLU A 5 -9.52 -2.76 44.72
CA GLU A 5 -8.74 -2.74 43.50
C GLU A 5 -7.44 -1.97 43.78
N ASN A 6 -6.32 -2.68 43.88
CA ASN A 6 -5.00 -2.07 43.74
C ASN A 6 -4.33 -2.64 42.49
N ALA A 7 -4.87 -2.24 41.33
CA ALA A 7 -4.18 -2.41 40.06
C ALA A 7 -3.00 -1.44 40.04
N SER A 8 -1.84 -1.96 40.43
CA SER A 8 -0.53 -1.37 40.19
C SER A 8 -0.37 -1.06 38.71
N ALA A 9 -0.75 0.16 38.31
CA ALA A 9 -0.28 0.81 37.11
C ALA A 9 1.21 1.12 37.33
N SER A 10 2.06 0.13 37.05
CA SER A 10 3.48 0.41 36.83
C SER A 10 3.58 1.16 35.50
N ASP A 11 3.49 2.48 35.59
CA ASP A 11 3.96 3.42 34.58
C ASP A 11 5.47 3.24 34.46
N ALA A 12 5.88 2.15 33.81
CA ALA A 12 7.19 2.04 33.22
C ALA A 12 7.15 3.02 32.05
N GLU A 13 7.47 4.28 32.35
CA GLU A 13 8.07 5.26 31.45
C GLU A 13 8.73 4.49 30.30
N ASP A 14 8.03 4.45 29.17
CA ASP A 14 8.43 3.70 28.00
C ASP A 14 9.81 4.23 27.59
N TYR A 15 10.82 3.47 27.99
CA TYR A 15 12.25 3.75 27.81
C TYR A 15 12.63 3.79 26.32
N MET A 16 11.65 3.64 25.42
CA MET A 16 11.75 3.85 23.98
C MET A 16 10.58 4.66 23.39
N SER A 17 9.97 5.57 24.17
CA SER A 17 8.95 6.48 23.64
C SER A 17 9.55 7.46 22.62
N ASP A 18 8.74 7.81 21.62
CA ASP A 18 9.13 8.64 20.47
C ASP A 18 9.57 10.07 20.84
N MET A 19 9.42 10.44 22.11
CA MET A 19 9.88 11.71 22.67
C MET A 19 11.41 11.78 22.80
N TYR A 20 12.10 10.63 22.90
CA TYR A 20 13.57 10.55 22.95
C TYR A 20 14.22 10.22 21.60
N THR A 21 13.48 9.64 20.64
CA THR A 21 13.95 9.32 19.26
C THR A 21 13.79 10.50 18.30
N ALA A 22 12.85 11.41 18.57
CA ALA A 22 12.67 12.65 17.83
C ALA A 22 13.76 13.68 18.20
N ILE A 23 15.01 13.37 17.86
CA ILE A 23 16.01 14.41 17.68
C ILE A 23 15.54 15.24 16.47
N ASP A 24 15.26 16.52 16.69
CA ASP A 24 14.94 17.48 15.64
C ASP A 24 16.14 17.62 14.67
N ILE A 25 16.25 16.74 13.67
CA ILE A 25 17.22 16.84 12.58
C ILE A 25 16.63 17.78 11.51
N ARG A 26 16.39 19.03 11.87
CA ARG A 26 16.07 20.08 10.89
C ARG A 26 17.39 20.63 10.35
N PRO A 27 17.63 20.63 9.03
CA PRO A 27 18.82 21.23 8.44
C PRO A 27 18.94 22.71 8.88
N GLY A 28 20.05 23.07 9.54
CA GLY A 28 20.34 24.47 9.94
C GLY A 28 20.46 24.75 11.45
N ILE A 29 20.23 23.76 12.32
CA ILE A 29 20.48 23.92 13.77
C ILE A 29 21.97 23.72 14.10
N VAL A 30 22.53 24.65 14.89
CA VAL A 30 23.92 24.58 15.37
C VAL A 30 24.05 23.40 16.33
N THR A 31 24.62 22.30 15.84
CA THR A 31 24.90 21.13 16.66
C THR A 31 25.99 21.44 17.68
N THR A 32 25.76 21.14 18.95
CA THR A 32 26.78 21.30 19.99
C THR A 32 27.94 20.32 19.79
N HIS A 33 29.14 20.68 20.28
CA HIS A 33 30.34 19.81 20.17
C HIS A 33 30.13 18.41 20.81
N THR A 34 29.29 18.33 21.84
CA THR A 34 28.91 17.06 22.47
C THR A 34 28.00 16.22 21.57
N GLN A 35 27.03 16.83 20.89
CA GLN A 35 26.13 16.16 19.93
C GLN A 35 26.89 15.63 18.71
N THR A 36 27.79 16.43 18.12
CA THR A 36 28.61 16.00 16.97
C THR A 36 29.55 14.84 17.35
N ARG A 37 30.13 14.86 18.55
CA ARG A 37 30.91 13.73 19.08
C ARG A 37 30.06 12.47 19.24
N ARG A 38 28.82 12.57 19.74
CA ARG A 38 27.90 11.43 19.92
C ARG A 38 27.52 10.81 18.57
N LEU A 39 27.11 11.64 17.60
CA LEU A 39 26.79 11.19 16.24
C LEU A 39 27.99 10.50 15.56
N LYS A 40 29.21 11.00 15.76
CA LYS A 40 30.43 10.39 15.24
C LYS A 40 30.80 9.07 15.93
N ILE A 41 30.46 8.91 17.21
CA ILE A 41 30.63 7.64 17.94
C ILE A 41 29.61 6.63 17.40
N GLU A 42 28.36 7.05 17.24
CA GLU A 42 27.27 6.22 16.73
C GLU A 42 27.52 5.79 15.27
N SER A 43 27.95 6.70 14.39
CA SER A 43 28.30 6.36 13.01
C SER A 43 29.42 5.32 12.96
N LYS A 44 30.46 5.47 13.80
CA LYS A 44 31.54 4.48 13.93
C LYS A 44 31.05 3.14 14.49
N GLN A 45 30.10 3.15 15.43
CA GLN A 45 29.49 1.93 15.95
C GLN A 45 28.68 1.22 14.86
N VAL A 46 27.87 1.95 14.09
CA VAL A 46 27.11 1.41 12.95
C VAL A 46 28.06 0.84 11.89
N GLU A 47 29.10 1.59 11.50
CA GLU A 47 30.14 1.10 10.57
C GLU A 47 30.83 -0.18 11.08
N ASN A 48 31.14 -0.25 12.38
CA ASN A 48 31.77 -1.43 12.96
C ASN A 48 30.82 -2.63 13.02
N MET A 49 29.55 -2.39 13.38
CA MET A 49 28.49 -3.40 13.34
C MET A 49 28.28 -3.92 11.91
N GLU A 50 28.32 -3.05 10.92
CA GLU A 50 28.20 -3.40 9.51
C GLU A 50 29.42 -4.19 9.01
N ARG A 51 30.65 -3.82 9.41
CA ARG A 51 31.87 -4.60 9.14
C ARG A 51 31.80 -6.01 9.74
N LEU A 52 31.31 -6.13 10.97
CA LEU A 52 31.13 -7.43 11.64
C LEU A 52 30.07 -8.28 10.94
N ARG A 53 28.98 -7.66 10.46
CA ARG A 53 27.91 -8.32 9.71
C ARG A 53 28.37 -8.79 8.33
N ASN A 54 29.21 -8.01 7.66
CA ASN A 54 29.73 -8.30 6.32
C ASN A 54 30.97 -9.21 6.34
N ARG A 55 31.48 -9.60 7.52
CA ARG A 55 32.58 -10.56 7.62
C ARG A 55 32.11 -11.91 7.08
N PRO A 56 32.75 -12.45 6.02
CA PRO A 56 32.34 -13.73 5.45
C PRO A 56 32.52 -14.85 6.47
N LYS A 57 31.59 -15.81 6.47
CA LYS A 57 31.70 -16.97 7.36
C LYS A 57 32.86 -17.86 6.91
N ILE A 58 33.57 -18.48 7.86
CA ILE A 58 34.69 -19.39 7.58
C ILE A 58 34.24 -20.51 6.60
N SER A 59 33.05 -21.07 6.81
CA SER A 59 32.46 -22.08 5.92
C SER A 59 32.28 -21.60 4.47
N GLU A 60 31.94 -20.33 4.25
CA GLU A 60 31.79 -19.77 2.90
C GLU A 60 33.14 -19.56 2.24
N MET A 61 34.16 -19.16 3.01
CA MET A 61 35.53 -19.01 2.50
C MET A 61 36.13 -20.38 2.13
N GLU A 62 35.99 -21.39 2.99
CA GLU A 62 36.45 -22.76 2.72
C GLU A 62 35.77 -23.36 1.48
N LYS A 63 34.46 -23.11 1.30
CA LYS A 63 33.75 -23.56 0.12
C LYS A 63 34.33 -22.92 -1.15
N LYS A 64 34.55 -21.60 -1.15
CA LYS A 64 35.17 -20.91 -2.28
C LYS A 64 36.55 -21.46 -2.62
N MET A 65 37.42 -21.64 -1.62
CA MET A 65 38.76 -22.22 -1.84
C MET A 65 38.70 -23.64 -2.40
N ARG A 66 37.71 -24.44 -1.97
CA ARG A 66 37.48 -25.79 -2.50
C ARG A 66 37.00 -25.75 -3.95
N ASP A 67 36.02 -24.91 -4.24
CA ASP A 67 35.45 -24.77 -5.59
C ASP A 67 36.51 -24.24 -6.57
N ASP A 68 37.34 -23.28 -6.14
CA ASP A 68 38.49 -22.77 -6.89
C ASP A 68 39.57 -23.85 -7.11
N GLY A 69 39.76 -24.75 -6.15
CA GLY A 69 40.70 -25.86 -6.24
C GLY A 69 40.21 -26.98 -7.15
N LEU A 70 38.92 -27.29 -7.14
CA LEU A 70 38.27 -28.26 -8.04
C LEU A 70 38.22 -27.75 -9.48
N ALA A 71 38.03 -26.44 -9.68
CA ALA A 71 37.98 -25.84 -11.01
C ALA A 71 39.34 -25.76 -11.71
N LYS A 72 40.45 -25.71 -10.95
CA LYS A 72 41.80 -25.63 -11.51
C LYS A 72 42.29 -27.03 -11.89
N PRO A 73 42.55 -27.32 -13.19
CA PRO A 73 43.15 -28.59 -13.58
C PRO A 73 44.58 -28.71 -13.01
N VAL A 74 45.07 -29.94 -12.86
CA VAL A 74 46.44 -30.18 -12.38
C VAL A 74 47.43 -29.59 -13.38
N GLU A 75 48.29 -28.70 -12.91
CA GLU A 75 49.33 -28.06 -13.71
C GLU A 75 50.38 -29.08 -14.19
N ALA A 76 50.99 -28.84 -15.36
CA ALA A 76 51.97 -29.74 -15.96
C ALA A 76 53.24 -29.91 -15.11
N ASP A 77 53.56 -28.90 -14.30
CA ASP A 77 54.70 -28.89 -13.36
C ASP A 77 54.41 -29.68 -12.07
N SER A 78 53.17 -30.12 -11.87
CA SER A 78 52.83 -30.98 -10.74
C SER A 78 53.54 -32.32 -10.86
N LYS A 79 54.25 -32.72 -9.80
CA LYS A 79 54.93 -34.02 -9.70
C LYS A 79 54.01 -35.19 -10.07
N GLY A 80 52.71 -35.07 -9.78
CA GLY A 80 51.71 -36.08 -10.12
C GLY A 80 51.45 -36.20 -11.62
N PHE A 81 51.34 -35.07 -12.33
CA PHE A 81 51.19 -35.05 -13.78
C PHE A 81 52.46 -35.54 -14.50
N LEU A 82 53.64 -35.18 -13.95
CA LEU A 82 54.93 -35.65 -14.48
C LEU A 82 55.11 -37.16 -14.31
N LEU A 83 54.62 -37.75 -13.20
CA LEU A 83 54.61 -39.20 -13.03
C LEU A 83 53.62 -39.88 -14.00
N LEU A 84 52.41 -39.34 -14.15
CA LEU A 84 51.39 -39.86 -15.07
C LEU A 84 51.87 -39.85 -16.53
N SER A 85 52.47 -38.74 -16.97
CA SER A 85 53.02 -38.62 -18.32
C SER A 85 54.16 -39.62 -18.57
N LYS A 86 55.01 -39.88 -17.56
CA LYS A 86 56.04 -40.93 -17.63
C LYS A 86 55.47 -42.35 -17.72
N MET A 87 54.26 -42.57 -17.20
CA MET A 87 53.51 -43.82 -17.33
C MET A 87 52.70 -43.90 -18.64
N GLY A 88 52.84 -42.94 -19.55
CA GLY A 88 52.21 -42.94 -20.87
C GLY A 88 50.87 -42.21 -20.96
N TYR A 89 50.47 -41.47 -19.91
CA TYR A 89 49.27 -40.64 -19.95
C TYR A 89 49.47 -39.40 -20.84
N LYS A 90 48.58 -39.18 -21.80
CA LYS A 90 48.48 -37.93 -22.57
C LYS A 90 47.21 -37.17 -22.17
N PRO A 91 47.23 -35.82 -22.12
CA PRO A 91 46.03 -35.03 -21.82
C PRO A 91 44.87 -35.43 -22.73
N GLY A 92 43.74 -35.81 -22.13
CA GLY A 92 42.53 -36.25 -22.85
C GLY A 92 42.39 -37.76 -23.05
N MET A 93 43.38 -38.58 -22.67
CA MET A 93 43.23 -40.03 -22.66
C MET A 93 42.51 -40.52 -21.40
N SER A 94 41.61 -41.49 -21.55
CA SER A 94 41.04 -42.20 -20.40
C SER A 94 42.02 -43.27 -19.90
N LEU A 95 42.06 -43.47 -18.59
CA LEU A 95 42.87 -44.53 -17.97
C LEU A 95 42.16 -45.89 -18.10
N GLY A 96 42.92 -46.95 -18.41
CA GLY A 96 42.45 -48.33 -18.49
C GLY A 96 42.65 -48.98 -19.86
N VAL A 97 42.55 -50.31 -19.91
CA VAL A 97 42.65 -51.08 -21.17
C VAL A 97 41.35 -50.98 -21.93
N GLU A 98 41.42 -50.58 -23.20
CA GLU A 98 40.29 -50.62 -24.13
C GLU A 98 39.96 -52.10 -24.43
N LYS A 99 38.79 -52.56 -23.98
CA LYS A 99 38.24 -53.87 -24.35
C LYS A 99 37.04 -53.66 -25.25
N GLU A 100 36.96 -54.41 -26.34
CA GLU A 100 35.79 -54.45 -27.22
C GLU A 100 34.52 -54.69 -26.37
N GLY A 101 33.65 -53.67 -26.33
CA GLY A 101 32.38 -53.70 -25.57
C GLY A 101 32.34 -52.91 -24.26
N ARG A 102 33.45 -52.34 -23.76
CA ARG A 102 33.43 -51.41 -22.61
C ARG A 102 33.75 -50.00 -23.11
N SER A 103 32.81 -49.06 -22.95
CA SER A 103 33.01 -47.65 -23.31
C SER A 103 34.26 -47.09 -22.64
N GLU A 104 34.90 -46.12 -23.30
CA GLU A 104 36.04 -45.35 -22.81
C GLU A 104 35.90 -44.96 -21.32
N GLY A 105 37.02 -44.95 -20.59
CA GLY A 105 37.02 -44.62 -19.16
C GLY A 105 36.60 -43.18 -18.91
N ILE A 106 36.12 -42.89 -17.70
CA ILE A 106 35.62 -41.55 -17.33
C ILE A 106 36.77 -40.53 -17.45
N LYS A 107 36.58 -39.50 -18.27
CA LYS A 107 37.56 -38.43 -18.52
C LYS A 107 37.55 -37.35 -17.44
N GLU A 108 36.40 -37.16 -16.79
CA GLU A 108 36.19 -36.14 -15.78
C GLU A 108 35.99 -36.75 -14.39
N PRO A 109 36.46 -36.10 -13.31
CA PRO A 109 36.22 -36.57 -11.96
C PRO A 109 34.73 -36.67 -11.62
N ILE A 110 34.35 -37.66 -10.81
CA ILE A 110 32.98 -37.78 -10.31
C ILE A 110 32.69 -36.60 -9.38
N ALA A 111 31.58 -35.90 -9.62
CA ALA A 111 31.14 -34.79 -8.78
C ALA A 111 30.83 -35.27 -7.35
N LEU A 112 31.38 -34.57 -6.35
CA LEU A 112 31.14 -34.85 -4.94
C LEU A 112 30.16 -33.83 -4.36
N GLU A 113 28.99 -34.29 -3.94
CA GLU A 113 28.02 -33.48 -3.20
C GLU A 113 28.34 -33.51 -1.70
N LEU A 114 29.10 -32.53 -1.25
CA LEU A 114 29.42 -32.37 0.17
C LEU A 114 28.25 -31.72 0.91
N LYS A 115 27.47 -32.53 1.64
CA LYS A 115 26.41 -32.02 2.51
C LYS A 115 27.01 -31.34 3.76
N SER A 116 27.01 -30.01 3.75
CA SER A 116 27.48 -29.19 4.88
C SER A 116 26.47 -29.08 6.04
N ASN A 117 25.23 -29.51 5.80
CA ASN A 117 24.13 -29.36 6.75
C ASN A 117 24.07 -30.57 7.70
N ARG A 118 23.70 -30.32 8.97
CA ARG A 118 23.38 -31.38 9.94
C ARG A 118 21.94 -31.92 9.78
N SER A 119 21.25 -31.56 8.69
CA SER A 119 19.91 -32.08 8.36
C SER A 119 20.00 -33.54 7.93
N GLY A 120 18.97 -34.33 8.23
CA GLY A 120 18.87 -35.71 7.76
C GLY A 120 18.90 -35.79 6.23
N LEU A 121 19.39 -36.91 5.69
CA LEU A 121 19.36 -37.16 4.24
C LEU A 121 17.89 -37.19 3.76
N GLY A 122 17.56 -36.43 2.72
CA GLY A 122 16.20 -36.35 2.17
C GLY A 122 15.30 -35.23 2.73
N HIS A 123 15.70 -34.49 3.78
CA HIS A 123 14.90 -33.37 4.32
C HIS A 123 15.09 -32.04 3.58
N ASP A 124 16.05 -31.95 2.66
CA ASP A 124 16.36 -30.67 2.00
C ASP A 124 15.20 -30.19 1.11
N THR A 125 14.44 -31.12 0.49
CA THR A 125 13.23 -30.80 -0.28
C THR A 125 12.09 -30.29 0.60
N GLU A 126 11.84 -30.93 1.74
CA GLU A 126 10.80 -30.53 2.70
C GLU A 126 11.12 -29.16 3.34
N GLU A 127 12.38 -28.92 3.70
CA GLU A 127 12.83 -27.64 4.25
C GLU A 127 12.67 -26.50 3.23
N ASP A 128 12.99 -26.74 1.96
CA ASP A 128 12.81 -25.76 0.89
C ASP A 128 11.33 -25.47 0.60
N GLU A 129 10.45 -26.47 0.61
CA GLU A 129 9.01 -26.26 0.51
C GLU A 129 8.48 -25.46 1.70
N ARG A 130 8.92 -25.79 2.92
CA ARG A 130 8.55 -25.05 4.12
C ARG A 130 9.03 -23.60 4.06
N ARG A 131 10.24 -23.35 3.55
CA ARG A 131 10.79 -22.00 3.32
C ARG A 131 9.96 -21.23 2.29
N LYS A 132 9.64 -21.83 1.14
CA LYS A 132 8.78 -21.22 0.11
C LYS A 132 7.38 -20.90 0.64
N LYS A 133 6.79 -21.80 1.44
CA LYS A 133 5.48 -21.60 2.07
C LYS A 133 5.49 -20.43 3.04
N ARG A 134 6.52 -20.31 3.89
CA ARG A 134 6.70 -19.15 4.78
C ARG A 134 6.81 -17.84 4.00
N MET A 135 7.61 -17.82 2.93
CA MET A 135 7.75 -16.64 2.08
C MET A 135 6.44 -16.23 1.41
N ARG A 136 5.66 -17.19 0.92
CA ARG A 136 4.32 -16.92 0.35
C ARG A 136 3.36 -16.33 1.37
N ILE A 137 3.31 -16.90 2.58
CA ILE A 137 2.45 -16.39 3.67
C ILE A 137 2.87 -14.96 4.04
N TYR A 138 4.16 -14.70 4.17
CA TYR A 138 4.69 -13.37 4.46
C TYR A 138 4.32 -12.36 3.36
N GLN A 139 4.53 -12.72 2.10
CA GLN A 139 4.18 -11.85 0.97
C GLN A 139 2.67 -11.57 0.88
N ALA A 140 1.84 -12.59 1.13
CA ALA A 140 0.39 -12.44 1.19
C ALA A 140 -0.03 -11.48 2.32
N ALA A 141 0.55 -11.62 3.52
CA ALA A 141 0.26 -10.74 4.64
C ALA A 141 0.68 -9.28 4.37
N VAL A 142 1.86 -9.07 3.79
CA VAL A 142 2.35 -7.73 3.42
C VAL A 142 1.45 -7.08 2.37
N SER A 143 1.07 -7.81 1.33
CA SER A 143 0.17 -7.29 0.28
C SER A 143 -1.25 -7.03 0.80
N ALA A 144 -1.77 -7.89 1.70
CA ALA A 144 -3.06 -7.65 2.35
C ALA A 144 -3.04 -6.39 3.21
N ARG A 145 -1.97 -6.15 3.97
CA ARG A 145 -1.81 -4.92 4.76
C ARG A 145 -1.72 -3.67 3.88
N ALA A 146 -1.02 -3.75 2.75
CA ALA A 146 -0.95 -2.65 1.79
C ALA A 146 -2.34 -2.32 1.20
N LYS A 147 -3.09 -3.33 0.76
CA LYS A 147 -4.47 -3.15 0.25
C LYS A 147 -5.42 -2.59 1.29
N ALA A 148 -5.31 -3.04 2.55
CA ALA A 148 -6.11 -2.48 3.64
C ALA A 148 -5.80 -1.00 3.87
N HIS A 149 -4.53 -0.60 3.78
CA HIS A 149 -4.14 0.80 3.89
C HIS A 149 -4.64 1.64 2.71
N GLU A 150 -4.61 1.10 1.50
CA GLU A 150 -5.14 1.75 0.29
C GLU A 150 -6.65 1.97 0.39
N ALA A 151 -7.42 0.95 0.77
CA ALA A 151 -8.86 1.06 0.98
C ALA A 151 -9.24 2.14 2.02
N LEU A 152 -8.47 2.26 3.10
CA LEU A 152 -8.70 3.31 4.11
C LEU A 152 -8.48 4.74 3.56
N ILE A 153 -7.54 4.92 2.63
CA ILE A 153 -7.28 6.22 1.99
C ILE A 153 -8.42 6.58 1.02
N ASP A 154 -8.89 5.60 0.25
CA ASP A 154 -10.00 5.78 -0.70
C ASP A 154 -11.29 6.15 0.04
N ASP A 155 -11.60 5.48 1.16
CA ASP A 155 -12.77 5.77 2.00
C ASP A 155 -12.80 7.22 2.52
N PHE A 156 -11.64 7.80 2.85
CA PHE A 156 -11.57 9.20 3.27
C PHE A 156 -11.83 10.15 2.11
N SER A 157 -11.24 9.86 0.95
CA SER A 157 -11.38 10.67 -0.26
C SER A 157 -12.81 10.65 -0.79
N GLU A 158 -13.49 9.51 -0.72
CA GLU A 158 -14.92 9.35 -1.03
C GLU A 158 -15.80 10.16 -0.10
N ARG A 159 -15.61 10.05 1.22
CA ARG A 159 -16.39 10.83 2.20
C ARG A 159 -16.24 12.33 1.98
N LYS A 160 -15.03 12.80 1.68
CA LYS A 160 -14.78 14.21 1.39
C LYS A 160 -15.47 14.68 0.10
N ARG A 161 -15.40 13.88 -0.97
CA ARG A 161 -16.11 14.17 -2.23
C ARG A 161 -17.62 14.22 -2.00
N TRP A 162 -18.17 13.24 -1.29
CA TRP A 162 -19.59 13.17 -0.97
C TRP A 162 -20.06 14.38 -0.16
N ALA A 163 -19.31 14.80 0.86
CA ALA A 163 -19.66 15.97 1.68
C ALA A 163 -19.71 17.27 0.85
N VAL A 164 -18.75 17.47 -0.06
CA VAL A 164 -18.75 18.64 -0.96
C VAL A 164 -19.93 18.59 -1.92
N HIS A 165 -20.19 17.42 -2.52
CA HIS A 165 -21.30 17.23 -3.44
C HIS A 165 -22.66 17.50 -2.77
N LEU A 166 -22.86 16.94 -1.57
CA LEU A 166 -24.09 17.18 -0.79
C LEU A 166 -24.27 18.66 -0.44
N LYS A 167 -23.18 19.36 -0.10
CA LYS A 167 -23.22 20.81 0.15
C LYS A 167 -23.59 21.60 -1.11
N GLN A 168 -23.04 21.23 -2.28
CA GLN A 168 -23.40 21.85 -3.56
C GLN A 168 -24.89 21.67 -3.86
N LEU A 169 -25.42 20.45 -3.75
CA LEU A 169 -26.85 20.17 -3.93
C LEU A 169 -27.73 21.00 -2.99
N SER A 170 -27.34 21.11 -1.71
CA SER A 170 -28.05 21.94 -0.74
C SER A 170 -28.06 23.41 -1.16
N THR A 171 -26.91 23.96 -1.57
CA THR A 171 -26.83 25.35 -2.02
C THR A 171 -27.63 25.60 -3.30
N ASP A 172 -27.64 24.64 -4.22
CA ASP A 172 -28.36 24.79 -5.49
C ASP A 172 -29.87 24.70 -5.27
N LEU A 173 -30.33 23.84 -4.36
CA LEU A 173 -31.73 23.80 -3.92
C LEU A 173 -32.17 25.11 -3.24
N GLN A 174 -31.31 25.72 -2.43
CA GLN A 174 -31.60 27.02 -1.83
C GLN A 174 -31.68 28.14 -2.87
N LYS A 175 -30.76 28.15 -3.84
CA LYS A 175 -30.77 29.12 -4.94
C LYS A 175 -32.02 28.95 -5.81
N SER A 176 -32.35 27.72 -6.21
CA SER A 176 -33.54 27.47 -7.03
C SER A 176 -34.81 27.88 -6.30
N ARG A 177 -34.93 27.54 -5.00
CA ARG A 177 -36.03 28.02 -4.16
C ARG A 177 -36.14 29.55 -4.16
N LYS A 178 -35.02 30.26 -3.98
CA LYS A 178 -35.03 31.73 -3.96
C LYS A 178 -35.49 32.31 -5.30
N VAL A 179 -35.03 31.73 -6.41
CA VAL A 179 -35.46 32.14 -7.75
C VAL A 179 -36.96 31.90 -7.95
N CYS A 180 -37.48 30.74 -7.55
CA CYS A 180 -38.93 30.48 -7.61
C CYS A 180 -39.73 31.49 -6.77
N GLN A 181 -39.30 31.77 -5.54
CA GLN A 181 -39.96 32.76 -4.68
C GLN A 181 -39.96 34.17 -5.29
N GLU A 182 -38.88 34.57 -5.94
CA GLU A 182 -38.80 35.86 -6.62
C GLU A 182 -39.73 35.92 -7.84
N LEU A 183 -39.81 34.83 -8.62
CA LEU A 183 -40.74 34.72 -9.74
C LEU A 183 -42.19 34.74 -9.28
N ASP A 184 -42.52 34.02 -8.20
CA ASP A 184 -43.85 34.00 -7.60
C ASP A 184 -44.27 35.39 -7.10
N ALA A 185 -43.35 36.13 -6.46
CA ALA A 185 -43.62 37.50 -6.01
C ALA A 185 -43.91 38.44 -7.20
N ARG A 186 -43.08 38.42 -8.25
CA ARG A 186 -43.33 39.23 -9.46
C ARG A 186 -44.63 38.85 -10.15
N LEU A 187 -44.95 37.55 -10.19
CA LEU A 187 -46.22 37.10 -10.74
C LEU A 187 -47.39 37.63 -9.91
N SER A 188 -47.28 37.62 -8.58
CA SER A 188 -48.32 38.19 -7.70
C SER A 188 -48.56 39.68 -7.97
N GLU A 189 -47.49 40.47 -8.10
CA GLU A 189 -47.57 41.90 -8.44
C GLU A 189 -48.27 42.14 -9.79
N ILE A 190 -47.90 41.36 -10.82
CA ILE A 190 -48.53 41.45 -12.14
C ILE A 190 -50.01 41.06 -12.06
N THR A 191 -50.34 39.99 -11.33
CA THR A 191 -51.74 39.56 -11.17
C THR A 191 -52.58 40.60 -10.43
N ASP A 192 -52.05 41.24 -9.39
CA ASP A 192 -52.74 42.29 -8.65
C ASP A 192 -52.95 43.53 -9.53
N TYR A 193 -51.96 43.91 -10.34
CA TYR A 193 -52.09 45.00 -11.31
C TYR A 193 -53.18 44.71 -12.37
N LEU A 194 -53.17 43.52 -12.96
CA LEU A 194 -54.17 43.11 -13.95
C LEU A 194 -55.60 43.08 -13.38
N ARG A 195 -55.74 42.62 -12.13
CA ARG A 195 -57.06 42.56 -11.47
C ARG A 195 -57.58 43.94 -11.09
N SER A 196 -56.75 44.80 -10.50
CA SER A 196 -57.16 46.13 -10.04
C SER A 196 -57.38 47.12 -11.19
N THR A 197 -56.50 47.11 -12.21
CA THR A 197 -56.53 48.12 -13.28
C THR A 197 -57.39 47.70 -14.46
N HIS A 198 -57.40 46.39 -14.78
CA HIS A 198 -58.05 45.88 -15.98
C HIS A 198 -59.22 44.93 -15.69
N CYS A 199 -59.56 44.68 -14.43
CA CYS A 199 -60.56 43.68 -14.02
C CYS A 199 -60.33 42.32 -14.73
N TYR A 200 -59.07 41.92 -14.91
CA TYR A 200 -58.69 40.73 -15.67
C TYR A 200 -58.08 39.66 -14.77
N CYS A 201 -58.53 38.41 -14.92
CA CYS A 201 -57.90 37.26 -14.26
C CYS A 201 -57.14 36.40 -15.28
N ILE A 202 -55.82 36.31 -15.12
CA ILE A 202 -54.94 35.49 -15.97
C ILE A 202 -55.24 33.99 -15.90
N TRP A 203 -55.78 33.52 -14.77
CA TRP A 203 -56.05 32.10 -14.55
C TRP A 203 -57.41 31.66 -15.09
N CYS A 204 -58.41 32.54 -15.05
CA CYS A 204 -59.70 32.31 -15.72
C CYS A 204 -59.63 32.59 -17.23
N GLY A 205 -58.64 33.40 -17.66
CA GLY A 205 -58.50 33.84 -19.04
C GLY A 205 -59.57 34.85 -19.48
N ALA A 206 -60.23 35.53 -18.54
CA ALA A 206 -61.38 36.40 -18.80
C ALA A 206 -61.22 37.79 -18.17
N GLN A 207 -61.79 38.79 -18.85
CA GLN A 207 -61.96 40.15 -18.37
C GLN A 207 -63.39 40.33 -17.86
N TYR A 208 -63.55 41.05 -16.75
CA TYR A 208 -64.82 41.32 -16.11
C TYR A 208 -65.18 42.81 -16.26
N ASP A 209 -66.47 43.13 -16.19
CA ASP A 209 -66.95 44.49 -16.44
C ASP A 209 -66.79 45.39 -15.20
N SER A 210 -66.69 44.80 -14.00
CA SER A 210 -66.49 45.52 -12.75
C SER A 210 -65.67 44.73 -11.73
N GLU A 211 -65.07 45.43 -10.76
CA GLU A 211 -64.31 44.83 -9.67
C GLU A 211 -65.17 43.93 -8.77
N GLU A 212 -66.44 44.31 -8.56
CA GLU A 212 -67.41 43.52 -7.79
C GLU A 212 -67.75 42.19 -8.48
N GLU A 213 -67.85 42.19 -9.80
CA GLU A 213 -68.11 40.98 -10.58
C GLU A 213 -66.89 40.04 -10.57
N LEU A 214 -65.69 40.62 -10.68
CA LEU A 214 -64.42 39.88 -10.58
C LEU A 214 -64.28 39.19 -9.21
N GLU A 215 -64.66 39.86 -8.11
CA GLU A 215 -64.54 39.28 -6.77
C GLU A 215 -65.58 38.18 -6.50
N ASN A 216 -66.80 38.32 -7.03
CA ASN A 216 -67.87 37.33 -6.85
C ASN A 216 -67.72 36.11 -7.76
N SER A 217 -67.19 36.28 -8.97
CA SER A 217 -67.11 35.22 -9.99
C SER A 217 -65.78 34.47 -9.99
N CYS A 218 -64.68 35.11 -9.59
CA CYS A 218 -63.35 34.51 -9.71
C CYS A 218 -62.96 33.71 -8.45
N PRO A 219 -62.54 32.43 -8.58
CA PRO A 219 -62.17 31.57 -7.44
C PRO A 219 -61.02 32.08 -6.54
N GLY A 220 -60.18 32.98 -7.05
CA GLY A 220 -59.07 33.54 -6.29
C GLY A 220 -58.05 34.26 -7.16
N LYS A 221 -56.88 34.56 -6.57
CA LYS A 221 -55.75 35.22 -7.26
C LYS A 221 -54.60 34.28 -7.61
N THR A 222 -54.57 33.09 -7.02
CA THR A 222 -53.48 32.13 -7.18
C THR A 222 -53.87 30.98 -8.11
N ARG A 223 -52.88 30.39 -8.79
CA ARG A 223 -53.10 29.19 -9.62
C ARG A 223 -53.81 28.07 -8.87
N ILE A 224 -53.48 27.87 -7.59
CA ILE A 224 -54.06 26.81 -6.76
C ILE A 224 -55.57 27.02 -6.58
N SER A 225 -56.03 28.27 -6.47
CA SER A 225 -57.46 28.60 -6.40
C SER A 225 -58.24 28.20 -7.66
N HIS A 226 -57.55 28.00 -8.79
CA HIS A 226 -58.13 27.63 -10.08
C HIS A 226 -57.77 26.23 -10.55
N ALA A 227 -56.84 25.56 -9.85
CA ALA A 227 -56.61 24.15 -10.03
C ALA A 227 -57.80 23.45 -9.36
N GLY A 228 -58.72 22.91 -10.17
CA GLY A 228 -59.74 22.00 -9.68
C GLY A 228 -59.05 20.93 -8.82
N VAL A 229 -59.64 20.63 -7.67
CA VAL A 229 -59.15 19.54 -6.82
C VAL A 229 -59.42 18.25 -7.59
N ASP A 230 -58.48 17.85 -8.45
CA ASP A 230 -58.40 16.46 -8.87
C ASP A 230 -57.88 15.69 -7.66
N GLU A 231 -58.82 15.26 -6.80
CA GLU A 231 -58.60 14.22 -5.79
C GLU A 231 -58.29 12.91 -6.51
N ASP A 232 -57.04 12.69 -6.90
CA ASP A 232 -56.56 11.37 -7.31
C ASP A 232 -55.58 10.82 -6.27
N ASN A 233 -56.18 10.04 -5.34
CA ASN A 233 -55.70 8.78 -4.73
C ASN A 233 -54.20 8.48 -4.72
#